data_AF-A0A5S9MSZ8-F1
#
_entry.id   AF-A0A5S9MSZ8-F1
#
_cell.length_a   1.000
_cell.length_b   1.000
_cell.length_c   1.000
_cell.angle_alpha   90.00
_cell.angle_beta   90.00
_cell.angle_gamma   90.00
#
_symmetry.space_group_name_H-M   'P 1'
#
loop_
_entity.id
_entity.type
_entity.pdbx_description
1 polymer ?
#
loop_
_entity_poly.entity_id
_entity_poly.type
_entity_poly.pdbx_seq_one_letter_code
_entity_poly.pdbx_strand_id
1 'polypeptide(L)'
;MDRWISYLYEQHSENELKNWASRLKYFRYFRAYGGHANDVDSLDIALKYETSESLLNIFGKLGIEPTIYLKKPEQPIPGKRYSLGEYNAFPCLIPATEWIKQPSHCVIFGVNVHVWCESDLIKVSASPSSYIVTAEHVESAEKLERHLGELKNNLIDPPRDTKHYICPRYHPNIFS
;
A
#
# COMPACT_ATOMS: atom_id res chain seq x y z
N MET A 1 -10.85 -21.14 21.52
CA MET A 1 -10.99 -19.94 20.69
C MET A 1 -9.87 -19.96 19.67
N ASP A 2 -10.16 -19.74 18.39
CA ASP A 2 -9.14 -19.77 17.33
C ASP A 2 -8.10 -18.66 17.58
N ARG A 3 -6.81 -19.04 17.63
CA ARG A 3 -5.69 -18.10 17.87
C ARG A 3 -5.66 -16.99 16.83
N TRP A 4 -6.07 -17.29 15.60
CA TRP A 4 -6.16 -16.30 14.54
C TRP A 4 -7.23 -15.24 14.85
N ILE A 5 -8.43 -15.64 15.28
CA ILE A 5 -9.52 -14.72 15.60
C ILE A 5 -9.14 -13.82 16.78
N SER A 6 -8.52 -14.38 17.82
CA SER A 6 -8.04 -13.58 18.95
C SER A 6 -6.98 -12.56 18.52
N TYR A 7 -6.09 -12.92 17.60
CA TYR A 7 -5.06 -12.02 17.07
C TYR A 7 -5.62 -10.94 16.14
N LEU A 8 -6.60 -11.29 15.28
CA LEU A 8 -7.25 -10.37 14.36
C LEU A 8 -7.95 -9.23 15.11
N TYR A 9 -8.60 -9.55 16.23
CA TYR A 9 -9.39 -8.60 17.02
C TYR A 9 -8.65 -8.02 18.23
N GLU A 10 -7.33 -8.19 18.31
CA GLU A 10 -6.52 -7.66 19.41
C GLU A 10 -6.48 -6.12 19.39
N GLN A 11 -6.41 -5.53 18.20
CA GLN A 11 -6.30 -4.08 18.02
C GLN A 11 -7.66 -3.41 17.76
N HIS A 12 -8.54 -4.07 17.01
CA HIS A 12 -9.84 -3.54 16.59
C HIS A 12 -10.95 -4.56 16.82
N SER A 13 -12.09 -4.12 17.33
CA SER A 13 -13.23 -5.02 17.53
C SER A 13 -13.82 -5.49 16.19
N GLU A 14 -14.51 -6.63 16.21
CA GLU A 14 -15.24 -7.12 15.02
C GLU A 14 -16.24 -6.08 14.49
N ASN A 15 -16.97 -5.39 15.37
CA ASN A 15 -17.93 -4.34 14.97
C ASN A 15 -17.24 -3.15 14.31
N GLU A 16 -16.05 -2.77 14.77
CA GLU A 16 -15.28 -1.68 14.18
C GLU A 16 -14.82 -2.04 12.77
N LEU A 17 -14.29 -3.26 12.59
CA LEU A 17 -13.85 -3.76 11.29
C LEU A 17 -15.03 -3.94 10.32
N LYS A 18 -16.20 -4.39 10.79
CA LYS A 18 -17.45 -4.42 10.01
C LYS A 18 -17.88 -3.03 9.57
N ASN A 19 -17.84 -2.06 10.47
CA ASN A 19 -18.17 -0.67 10.16
C ASN A 19 -17.21 -0.06 9.12
N TRP A 20 -15.92 -0.39 9.16
CA TRP A 20 -14.97 0.06 8.15
C TRP A 20 -15.18 -0.64 6.81
N ALA A 21 -15.39 -1.96 6.84
CA ALA A 21 -15.65 -2.77 5.64
C ALA A 21 -16.93 -2.35 4.90
N SER A 22 -17.96 -1.89 5.61
CA SER A 22 -19.19 -1.39 4.97
C SER A 22 -19.02 -0.01 4.32
N ARG A 23 -18.04 0.77 4.76
CA ARG A 23 -17.71 2.11 4.24
C ARG A 23 -16.74 2.07 3.07
N LEU A 24 -15.85 1.09 3.04
CA LEU A 24 -14.76 0.98 2.07
C LEU A 24 -15.03 -0.12 1.05
N LYS A 25 -15.14 0.26 -0.23
CA LYS A 25 -15.41 -0.68 -1.30
C LYS A 25 -14.15 -1.40 -1.79
N TYR A 26 -13.02 -0.70 -1.80
CA TYR A 26 -11.78 -1.12 -2.45
C TYR A 26 -10.62 -1.23 -1.46
N PHE A 27 -10.47 -0.28 -0.53
CA PHE A 27 -9.44 -0.36 0.50
C PHE A 27 -9.72 -1.53 1.45
N ARG A 28 -8.66 -2.24 1.81
CA ARG A 28 -8.70 -3.40 2.71
C ARG A 28 -7.80 -3.15 3.90
N TYR A 29 -8.36 -3.32 5.10
CA TYR A 29 -7.55 -3.35 6.32
C TYR A 29 -6.68 -4.60 6.29
N PHE A 30 -5.40 -4.41 6.57
CA PHE A 30 -4.39 -5.43 6.70
C PHE A 30 -4.00 -5.54 8.17
N ARG A 31 -4.14 -6.73 8.73
CA ARG A 31 -3.56 -7.07 10.03
C ARG A 31 -2.10 -7.47 9.81
N ALA A 32 -1.17 -6.84 10.53
CA ALA A 32 0.24 -7.25 10.53
C ALA A 32 0.42 -8.76 10.75
N TYR A 33 1.57 -9.33 10.39
CA TYR A 33 1.90 -10.72 10.73
C TYR A 33 2.34 -10.88 12.21
N GLY A 34 2.93 -9.83 12.77
CA GLY A 34 3.67 -9.82 14.03
C GLY A 34 5.15 -10.22 13.84
N GLY A 35 6.06 -9.51 14.52
CA GLY A 35 7.45 -9.96 14.72
C GLY A 35 8.55 -9.17 13.99
N HIS A 36 8.23 -8.12 13.22
CA HIS A 36 9.21 -7.23 12.58
C HIS A 36 8.87 -5.75 12.74
N ALA A 37 9.88 -4.89 12.84
CA ALA A 37 9.71 -3.44 13.10
C ALA A 37 8.93 -2.68 12.01
N ASN A 38 8.79 -3.25 10.81
CA ASN A 38 8.06 -2.65 9.68
C ASN A 38 6.77 -3.40 9.33
N ASP A 39 6.37 -4.35 10.17
CA ASP A 39 5.15 -5.13 10.01
C ASP A 39 4.05 -4.48 10.84
N VAL A 40 3.25 -3.66 10.16
CA VAL A 40 2.27 -2.76 10.79
C VAL A 40 0.91 -2.98 10.16
N ASP A 41 -0.13 -2.66 10.93
CA ASP A 41 -1.48 -2.63 10.38
C ASP A 41 -1.58 -1.52 9.34
N SER A 42 -2.22 -1.82 8.21
CA SER A 42 -2.32 -0.87 7.11
C SER A 42 -3.70 -0.88 6.47
N LEU A 43 -4.00 0.18 5.71
CA LEU A 43 -5.22 0.29 4.94
C LEU A 43 -4.84 0.47 3.46
N ASP A 44 -4.96 -0.59 2.68
CA ASP A 44 -4.31 -0.65 1.37
C ASP A 44 -5.28 -0.88 0.20
N ILE A 45 -4.89 -0.39 -0.97
CA ILE A 45 -5.31 -0.90 -2.28
C ILE A 45 -4.09 -1.33 -3.09
N ALA A 46 -4.29 -2.18 -4.09
CA ALA A 46 -3.29 -2.45 -5.11
C ALA A 46 -3.86 -2.21 -6.51
N LEU A 47 -3.03 -1.65 -7.38
CA LEU A 47 -3.32 -1.41 -8.79
C LEU A 47 -2.33 -2.19 -9.65
N LYS A 48 -2.82 -3.02 -10.56
CA LYS A 48 -2.01 -3.77 -11.51
C LYS A 48 -1.48 -2.86 -12.62
N TYR A 49 -0.24 -3.06 -13.03
CA TYR A 49 0.35 -2.53 -14.25
C TYR A 49 1.21 -3.60 -14.94
N GLU A 50 1.51 -3.41 -16.22
CA GLU A 50 2.22 -4.42 -17.02
C GLU A 50 3.51 -3.88 -17.66
N THR A 51 3.55 -2.56 -17.89
CA THR A 51 4.69 -1.87 -18.51
C THR A 51 5.00 -0.57 -17.77
N SER A 52 6.21 -0.04 -17.93
CA SER A 52 6.57 1.28 -17.39
C SER A 52 5.66 2.39 -17.93
N GLU A 53 5.17 2.29 -19.18
CA GLU A 53 4.20 3.24 -19.72
C GLU A 53 2.85 3.19 -18.96
N SER A 54 2.32 1.99 -18.72
CA SER A 54 1.09 1.83 -17.95
C SER A 54 1.24 2.31 -16.49
N LEU A 55 2.41 2.09 -15.88
CA LEU A 55 2.78 2.61 -14.57
C LEU A 55 2.74 4.15 -14.54
N LEU A 56 3.40 4.80 -15.51
CA LEU A 56 3.44 6.25 -15.61
C LEU A 56 2.05 6.85 -15.87
N ASN A 57 1.21 6.18 -16.66
CA ASN A 57 -0.18 6.59 -16.86
C ASN A 57 -0.98 6.50 -15.55
N ILE A 58 -0.82 5.43 -14.76
CA ILE A 58 -1.45 5.31 -13.44
C ILE A 58 -0.96 6.40 -12.49
N PHE A 59 0.35 6.69 -12.49
CA PHE A 59 0.90 7.80 -11.69
C PHE A 59 0.29 9.14 -12.07
N GLY A 60 0.17 9.45 -13.36
CA GLY A 60 -0.51 10.67 -13.83
C GLY A 60 -1.96 10.76 -13.33
N LYS A 61 -2.71 9.65 -13.38
CA LYS A 61 -4.09 9.58 -12.85
C LYS A 61 -4.17 9.73 -11.33
N LEU A 62 -3.16 9.26 -10.59
CA LEU A 62 -3.04 9.44 -9.15
C LEU A 62 -2.50 10.83 -8.75
N GLY A 63 -2.02 11.62 -9.70
CA GLY A 63 -1.34 12.89 -9.42
C GLY A 63 0.07 12.74 -8.86
N ILE A 64 0.74 11.62 -9.13
CA ILE A 64 2.12 11.35 -8.73
C ILE A 64 3.07 11.80 -9.86
N GLU A 65 4.02 12.66 -9.53
CA GLU A 65 5.10 13.04 -10.45
C GLU A 65 6.28 12.06 -10.33
N PRO A 66 6.59 11.27 -11.38
CA PRO A 66 7.69 10.31 -11.34
C PRO A 66 9.06 11.00 -11.37
N THR A 67 9.99 10.51 -10.55
CA THR A 67 11.42 10.80 -10.73
C THR A 67 12.04 9.71 -11.60
N ILE A 68 12.47 10.08 -12.81
CA ILE A 68 13.13 9.20 -13.77
C ILE A 68 14.57 9.65 -13.93
N TYR A 69 15.52 8.72 -13.79
CA TYR A 69 16.93 9.02 -14.01
C TYR A 69 17.32 8.78 -15.48
N LEU A 70 18.08 9.70 -16.09
CA LEU A 70 18.56 9.56 -17.48
C LEU A 70 19.71 8.56 -17.63
N LYS A 71 20.35 8.21 -16.53
CA LYS A 71 21.45 7.24 -16.45
C LYS A 71 21.27 6.40 -15.20
N LYS A 72 21.76 5.15 -15.23
CA LYS A 72 21.71 4.25 -14.07
C LYS A 72 22.29 4.95 -12.84
N PRO A 73 21.49 5.23 -11.80
CA PRO A 73 22.02 5.78 -10.58
C PRO A 73 22.84 4.72 -9.85
N GLU A 74 23.74 5.16 -8.98
CA GLU A 74 24.47 4.25 -8.10
C GLU A 74 23.48 3.48 -7.20
N GLN A 75 23.82 2.24 -6.91
CA GLN A 75 23.02 1.34 -6.08
C GLN A 75 23.94 0.65 -5.07
N PRO A 76 23.40 0.28 -3.89
CA PRO A 76 24.20 -0.40 -2.89
C PRO A 76 24.69 -1.75 -3.43
N ILE A 77 26.01 -1.93 -3.43
CA ILE A 77 26.66 -3.20 -3.78
C ILE A 77 26.48 -4.19 -2.61
N PRO A 78 25.89 -5.38 -2.83
CA PRO A 78 25.77 -6.40 -1.80
C PRO A 78 27.14 -6.75 -1.18
N GLY A 79 27.18 -6.87 0.15
CA GLY A 79 28.39 -7.19 0.91
C GLY A 79 29.35 -6.02 1.17
N LYS A 80 29.19 -4.88 0.50
CA LYS A 80 29.91 -3.64 0.84
C LYS A 80 29.24 -2.96 2.04
N ARG A 81 30.04 -2.50 3.00
CA ARG A 81 29.56 -1.73 4.15
C ARG A 81 29.39 -0.26 3.75
N TYR A 82 28.31 0.34 4.23
CA TYR A 82 27.99 1.75 4.09
C TYR A 82 27.64 2.31 5.46
N SER A 83 27.94 3.57 5.72
CA SER A 83 27.29 4.32 6.79
C SER A 83 25.79 4.47 6.50
N LEU A 84 25.01 4.78 7.53
CA LEU A 84 23.56 5.02 7.37
C LEU A 84 23.28 6.15 6.37
N GLY A 85 24.07 7.22 6.40
CA GLY A 85 23.93 8.36 5.48
C GLY A 85 24.21 7.99 4.03
N GLU A 86 25.29 7.24 3.77
CA GLU A 86 25.61 6.74 2.43
C GLU A 86 24.53 5.80 1.92
N TYR A 87 24.05 4.89 2.77
CA TYR A 87 23.01 3.94 2.39
C TYR A 87 21.70 4.64 2.01
N ASN A 88 21.29 5.63 2.81
CA ASN A 88 20.07 6.41 2.57
C ASN A 88 20.16 7.33 1.35
N ALA A 89 21.36 7.61 0.84
CA ALA A 89 21.55 8.42 -0.36
C ALA A 89 21.26 7.64 -1.66
N PHE A 90 21.28 6.30 -1.62
CA PHE A 90 20.94 5.50 -2.79
C PHE A 90 19.44 5.61 -3.11
N PRO A 91 19.06 5.93 -4.36
CA PRO A 91 17.66 5.93 -4.73
C PRO A 91 17.12 4.50 -4.73
N CYS A 92 15.96 4.31 -4.10
CA CYS A 92 15.22 3.07 -4.24
C CYS A 92 14.49 3.07 -5.58
N LEU A 93 14.84 2.15 -6.48
CA LEU A 93 14.26 2.04 -7.80
C LEU A 93 13.06 1.09 -7.81
N ILE A 94 12.09 1.37 -8.68
CA ILE A 94 10.98 0.46 -8.96
C ILE A 94 11.54 -0.75 -9.73
N PRO A 95 11.33 -1.99 -9.25
CA PRO A 95 11.75 -3.19 -9.96
C PRO A 95 11.21 -3.24 -11.40
N ALA A 96 11.99 -3.84 -12.31
CA ALA A 96 11.60 -4.01 -13.71
C ALA A 96 11.27 -2.71 -14.48
N THR A 97 11.74 -1.55 -14.01
CA THR A 97 11.64 -0.27 -14.72
C THR A 97 13.03 0.26 -15.09
N GLU A 98 13.08 1.12 -16.10
CA GLU A 98 14.30 1.85 -16.46
C GLU A 98 14.48 3.05 -15.52
N TRP A 99 15.08 2.78 -14.36
CA TRP A 99 15.54 3.78 -13.38
C TRP A 99 14.46 4.77 -12.94
N ILE A 100 13.26 4.29 -12.67
CA ILE A 100 12.22 5.08 -12.02
C ILE A 100 12.37 4.92 -10.51
N LYS A 101 12.36 6.03 -9.77
CA LYS A 101 12.41 6.02 -8.31
C LYS A 101 11.06 5.59 -7.71
N GLN A 102 11.08 4.84 -6.61
CA GLN A 102 9.90 4.61 -5.78
C GLN A 102 9.29 5.95 -5.31
N PRO A 103 7.96 6.13 -5.41
CA PRO A 103 7.32 7.34 -4.89
C PRO A 103 7.41 7.46 -3.37
N SER A 104 7.22 6.34 -2.65
CA SER A 104 7.18 6.27 -1.19
C SER A 104 6.12 7.22 -0.60
N HIS A 105 6.44 7.96 0.46
CA HIS A 105 5.54 8.93 1.09
C HIS A 105 5.26 10.09 0.14
N CYS A 106 4.01 10.24 -0.26
CA CYS A 106 3.55 11.30 -1.16
C CYS A 106 2.10 11.68 -0.87
N VAL A 107 1.59 12.67 -1.60
CA VAL A 107 0.21 13.14 -1.50
C VAL A 107 -0.51 12.81 -2.80
N ILE A 108 -1.63 12.09 -2.70
CA ILE A 108 -2.53 11.85 -3.84
C ILE A 108 -3.91 12.39 -3.47
N PHE A 109 -4.55 13.15 -4.37
CA PHE A 109 -5.86 13.78 -4.12
C PHE A 109 -5.97 14.55 -2.78
N GLY A 110 -4.87 15.16 -2.32
CA GLY A 110 -4.81 15.90 -1.05
C GLY A 110 -4.70 15.03 0.21
N VAL A 111 -4.48 13.72 0.07
CA VAL A 111 -4.34 12.75 1.17
C VAL A 111 -2.91 12.24 1.23
N ASN A 112 -2.31 12.26 2.42
CA ASN A 112 -1.00 11.64 2.67
C ASN A 112 -1.13 10.11 2.53
N VAL A 113 -0.26 9.51 1.72
CA VAL A 113 -0.22 8.07 1.50
C VAL A 113 1.23 7.57 1.45
N HIS A 114 1.40 6.27 1.59
CA HIS A 114 2.63 5.60 1.20
C HIS A 114 2.37 4.76 -0.06
N VAL A 115 3.11 5.03 -1.13
CA VAL A 115 3.01 4.32 -2.41
C VAL A 115 4.27 3.51 -2.64
N TRP A 116 4.10 2.21 -2.88
CA TRP A 116 5.20 1.30 -3.14
C TRP A 116 4.90 0.42 -4.35
N CYS A 117 5.84 0.37 -5.30
CA CYS A 117 5.70 -0.40 -6.52
C CYS A 117 6.52 -1.69 -6.43
N GLU A 118 5.96 -2.80 -6.88
CA GLU A 118 6.70 -4.05 -7.09
C GLU A 118 7.05 -4.18 -8.58
N SER A 119 7.07 -5.39 -9.15
CA SER A 119 7.29 -5.57 -10.60
C SER A 119 6.05 -5.24 -11.43
N ASP A 120 4.86 -5.46 -10.88
CA ASP A 120 3.58 -5.54 -11.61
C ASP A 120 2.40 -4.95 -10.83
N LEU A 121 2.64 -4.40 -9.63
CA LEU A 121 1.61 -3.77 -8.81
C LEU A 121 2.10 -2.49 -8.12
N ILE A 122 1.19 -1.53 -7.97
CA ILE A 122 1.34 -0.33 -7.16
C ILE A 122 0.48 -0.54 -5.92
N LYS A 123 1.10 -0.61 -4.75
CA LYS A 123 0.39 -0.61 -3.48
C LYS A 123 0.28 0.81 -2.96
N VAL A 124 -0.93 1.23 -2.60
CA VAL A 124 -1.20 2.53 -1.98
C VAL A 124 -1.75 2.29 -0.58
N SER A 125 -1.11 2.86 0.42
CA SER A 125 -1.53 2.77 1.83
C SER A 125 -2.02 4.12 2.35
N ALA A 126 -3.24 4.15 2.88
CA ALA A 126 -3.90 5.34 3.42
C ALA A 126 -3.64 5.58 4.92
N SER A 127 -2.78 4.77 5.54
CA SER A 127 -2.31 4.92 6.92
C SER A 127 -0.80 5.12 6.99
N PRO A 128 -0.24 6.12 6.27
CA PRO A 128 1.21 6.27 6.19
C PRO A 128 1.79 6.55 7.57
N SER A 129 2.90 5.88 7.89
CA SER A 129 3.69 6.12 9.11
C SER A 129 2.98 5.83 10.43
N SER A 130 1.79 5.21 10.40
CA SER A 130 1.10 4.75 11.61
C SER A 130 1.32 3.26 11.83
N TYR A 131 1.46 2.86 13.09
CA TYR A 131 1.51 1.44 13.49
C TYR A 131 0.11 0.81 13.60
N ILE A 132 -0.93 1.66 13.68
CA ILE A 132 -2.32 1.28 13.93
C ILE A 132 -3.23 2.03 12.94
N VAL A 133 -4.23 1.36 12.37
CA VAL A 133 -5.25 2.01 11.54
C VAL A 133 -6.28 2.72 12.43
N THR A 134 -6.74 3.90 12.02
CA THR A 134 -7.64 4.74 12.83
C THR A 134 -8.83 5.16 11.97
N ALA A 135 -9.87 5.73 12.59
CA ALA A 135 -11.01 6.27 11.86
C ALA A 135 -10.61 7.36 10.84
N GLU A 136 -9.59 8.17 11.14
CA GLU A 136 -9.06 9.20 10.22
C GLU A 136 -8.44 8.58 8.95
N HIS A 137 -7.78 7.42 9.09
CA HIS A 137 -7.26 6.67 7.95
C HIS A 137 -8.39 6.11 7.08
N VAL A 138 -9.50 5.67 7.70
CA VAL A 138 -10.71 5.23 6.97
C VAL A 138 -11.34 6.39 6.21
N GLU A 139 -11.48 7.56 6.82
CA GLU A 139 -11.97 8.77 6.14
C GLU A 139 -11.06 9.20 4.98
N SER A 140 -9.75 9.05 5.15
CA SER A 140 -8.77 9.29 4.10
C SER A 140 -8.94 8.31 2.94
N ALA A 141 -9.09 7.02 3.23
CA ALA A 141 -9.39 6.01 2.21
C ALA A 141 -10.72 6.28 1.49
N GLU A 142 -11.78 6.66 2.19
CA GLU A 142 -13.06 7.04 1.57
C GLU A 142 -12.89 8.22 0.59
N LYS A 143 -12.09 9.22 0.95
CA LYS A 143 -11.77 10.34 0.04
C LYS A 143 -11.03 9.86 -1.20
N LEU A 144 -10.07 8.94 -1.05
CA LEU A 144 -9.34 8.35 -2.17
C LEU A 144 -10.26 7.54 -3.09
N GLU A 145 -11.14 6.70 -2.54
CA GLU A 145 -12.06 5.85 -3.33
C GLU A 145 -12.98 6.65 -4.26
N ARG A 146 -13.40 7.85 -3.82
CA ARG A 146 -14.21 8.77 -4.63
C ARG A 146 -13.49 9.26 -5.88
N HIS A 147 -12.16 9.35 -5.83
CA HIS A 147 -11.32 9.88 -6.92
C HIS A 147 -10.68 8.78 -7.80
N LEU A 148 -10.88 7.49 -7.48
CA LEU A 148 -10.27 6.40 -8.25
C LEU A 148 -10.69 6.38 -9.74
N GLY A 149 -11.89 6.86 -10.08
CA GLY A 149 -12.31 6.97 -11.49
C GLY A 149 -12.07 5.68 -12.29
N GLU A 150 -11.32 5.80 -13.40
CA GLU A 150 -10.94 4.67 -14.26
C GLU A 150 -9.89 3.72 -13.67
N LEU A 151 -9.14 4.14 -12.63
CA LEU A 151 -8.15 3.29 -11.96
C LEU A 151 -8.78 2.03 -11.36
N LYS A 152 -10.10 2.04 -11.15
CA LYS A 152 -10.88 0.88 -10.69
C LYS A 152 -10.68 -0.34 -11.59
N ASN A 153 -10.41 -0.15 -12.87
CA ASN A 153 -10.17 -1.24 -13.82
C ASN A 153 -8.85 -1.97 -13.57
N ASN A 154 -7.94 -1.36 -12.82
CA ASN A 154 -6.64 -1.92 -12.47
C ASN A 154 -6.62 -2.51 -11.04
N LEU A 155 -7.69 -2.41 -10.27
CA LEU A 155 -7.69 -2.85 -8.88
C LEU A 155 -7.50 -4.37 -8.74
N ILE A 156 -6.68 -4.74 -7.77
CA ILE A 156 -6.51 -6.12 -7.30
C ILE A 156 -7.13 -6.20 -5.89
N ASP A 157 -8.02 -7.16 -5.67
CA ASP A 157 -8.67 -7.40 -4.38
C ASP A 157 -8.59 -8.91 -4.00
N PRO A 158 -7.98 -9.28 -2.86
CA PRO A 158 -7.24 -8.43 -1.93
C PRO A 158 -5.93 -7.88 -2.53
N PRO A 159 -5.36 -6.78 -1.98
CA PRO A 159 -4.11 -6.21 -2.48
C PRO A 159 -2.93 -7.20 -2.58
N ARG A 160 -2.93 -8.23 -1.73
CA ARG A 160 -2.13 -9.46 -1.90
C ARG A 160 -2.95 -10.68 -1.46
N ASP A 161 -2.66 -11.85 -2.02
CA ASP A 161 -3.37 -13.11 -1.71
C ASP A 161 -2.98 -13.66 -0.33
N THR A 162 -3.53 -13.06 0.73
CA THR A 162 -3.29 -13.45 2.12
C THR A 162 -4.51 -13.19 2.98
N LYS A 163 -4.75 -14.07 3.95
CA LYS A 163 -5.82 -13.91 4.95
C LYS A 163 -5.64 -12.69 5.86
N HIS A 164 -4.49 -12.04 5.83
CA HIS A 164 -4.24 -10.83 6.62
C HIS A 164 -5.01 -9.61 6.12
N TYR A 165 -5.40 -9.60 4.84
CA TYR A 165 -6.36 -8.63 4.33
C TYR A 165 -7.79 -9.04 4.71
N ILE A 166 -8.51 -8.12 5.35
CA ILE A 166 -9.94 -8.25 5.59
C ILE A 166 -10.67 -7.96 4.29
N CYS A 167 -11.02 -9.02 3.56
CA CYS A 167 -11.76 -8.98 2.30
C CYS A 167 -12.84 -10.07 2.25
N PRO A 168 -13.84 -9.99 1.35
CA PRO A 168 -14.94 -10.95 1.26
C PRO A 168 -14.48 -12.40 1.05
N ARG A 169 -13.33 -12.60 0.39
CA ARG A 169 -12.78 -13.94 0.11
C ARG A 169 -12.32 -14.69 1.36
N TYR A 170 -11.67 -14.00 2.29
CA TYR A 170 -11.09 -14.61 3.49
C TYR A 170 -11.92 -14.38 4.75
N HIS A 171 -12.72 -13.31 4.80
CA HIS A 171 -13.49 -12.89 5.96
C HIS A 171 -14.95 -12.55 5.59
N PRO A 172 -15.71 -13.47 4.97
CA PRO A 172 -17.07 -13.18 4.49
C PRO A 172 -18.01 -12.66 5.60
N ASN A 173 -17.84 -13.13 6.84
CA ASN A 173 -18.66 -12.72 7.99
C ASN A 173 -18.51 -11.24 8.37
N ILE A 174 -17.44 -10.55 7.91
CA ILE A 174 -17.27 -9.11 8.13
C ILE A 174 -18.06 -8.29 7.09
N PHE A 175 -18.43 -8.91 5.97
CA PHE A 175 -19.13 -8.27 4.85
C PHE A 175 -20.60 -8.73 4.71
N SER A 176 -21.08 -9.59 5.61
CA SER A 176 -22.45 -10.09 5.66
C SER A 176 -23.40 -9.18 6.43
#